data_AF-A0A7S9RHU9-F1
#
_entry.id   AF-A0A7S9RHU9-F1
#
_cell.length_a   1.000
_cell.length_b   1.000
_cell.length_c   1.000
_cell.angle_alpha   90.00
_cell.angle_beta   90.00
_cell.angle_gamma   90.00
#
_symmetry.space_group_name_H-M   'P 1'
#
loop_
_entity.id
_entity.type
_entity.pdbx_description
1 polymer ?
#
loop_
_entity_poly.entity_id
_entity_poly.type
_entity_poly.pdbx_seq_one_letter_code
_entity_poly.pdbx_strand_id
1 'polypeptide(L)' 'MPKLDEAKERLGLLKFWLGIFVATFIAIGGWCATNYKIFQDTIPLFVLAAFAEIILLSLIKYTNSKIKLILKEIRDLKK' A
#
# COMPACT_ATOMS: atom_id res chain seq x y z
N MET A 1 10.56 -28.19 -2.28
CA MET A 1 11.41 -27.01 -2.05
C MET A 1 11.18 -25.86 -3.04
N PRO A 2 10.98 -26.08 -4.36
CA PRO A 2 10.76 -24.95 -5.30
C PRO A 2 9.56 -24.05 -4.97
N LYS A 3 8.42 -24.65 -4.61
CA LYS A 3 7.17 -23.92 -4.29
C LYS A 3 7.26 -23.04 -3.04
N LEU A 4 8.09 -23.43 -2.07
CA LEU A 4 8.27 -22.65 -0.84
C LEU A 4 9.10 -21.40 -1.12
N ASP A 5 10.13 -21.53 -1.97
CA ASP A 5 11.00 -20.41 -2.33
C ASP A 5 10.26 -19.42 -3.23
N GLU A 6 9.47 -19.90 -4.19
CA GLU A 6 8.57 -19.05 -5.00
C GLU A 6 7.57 -18.27 -4.12
N ALA A 7 6.95 -18.92 -3.13
CA ALA A 7 6.03 -18.26 -2.21
C ALA A 7 6.71 -17.14 -1.39
N LYS A 8 7.97 -17.35 -0.96
CA LYS A 8 8.75 -16.32 -0.26
C LYS A 8 9.10 -15.14 -1.16
N GLU A 9 9.43 -15.39 -2.43
CA GLU A 9 9.71 -14.33 -3.40
C GLU A 9 8.47 -13.47 -3.65
N ARG A 10 7.32 -14.12 -3.89
CA ARG A 10 6.02 -13.44 -4.03
C ARG A 10 5.69 -12.60 -2.79
N LEU A 11 5.95 -13.14 -1.59
CA LEU A 11 5.80 -12.40 -0.34
C LEU A 11 6.72 -11.17 -0.28
N GLY A 12 7.98 -11.31 -0.70
CA GLY A 12 8.96 -10.22 -0.77
C GLY A 12 8.47 -9.09 -1.67
N LEU A 13 8.02 -9.42 -2.88
CA LEU A 13 7.47 -8.45 -3.83
C LEU A 13 6.24 -7.72 -3.27
N LEU A 14 5.31 -8.44 -2.63
CA LEU A 14 4.14 -7.81 -2.02
C LEU A 14 4.51 -6.87 -0.86
N LYS A 15 5.49 -7.24 -0.02
CA LYS A 15 5.98 -6.36 1.06
C LYS A 15 6.64 -5.10 0.51
N PHE A 16 7.39 -5.23 -0.57
CA PHE A 16 7.98 -4.08 -1.27
C PHE A 16 6.89 -3.12 -1.77
N TRP A 17 5.89 -3.63 -2.50
CA TRP A 17 4.77 -2.83 -2.97
C TRP A 17 3.94 -2.21 -1.83
N LEU A 18 3.71 -2.95 -0.75
CA LEU A 18 3.06 -2.41 0.45
C LEU A 18 3.82 -1.21 1.00
N GLY A 19 5.15 -1.31 1.10
CA GLY A 19 6.01 -0.21 1.53
C GLY A 19 5.87 1.03 0.65
N ILE A 20 5.88 0.86 -0.67
CA ILE A 20 5.66 1.94 -1.64
C ILE A 20 4.30 2.61 -1.41
N PHE A 21 3.22 1.83 -1.29
CA PHE A 21 1.88 2.41 -1.10
C PHE A 21 1.76 3.22 0.19
N VAL A 22 2.35 2.74 1.28
CA VAL A 22 2.37 3.46 2.57
C VAL A 22 3.21 4.74 2.46
N ALA A 23 4.39 4.70 1.83
CA ALA A 23 5.24 5.86 1.65
C ALA A 23 4.54 6.95 0.81
N THR A 24 3.90 6.55 -0.30
CA THR A 24 3.13 7.48 -1.14
C THR A 24 1.94 8.06 -0.40
N PHE A 25 1.23 7.27 0.41
CA PHE A 25 0.12 7.75 1.23
C PHE A 25 0.58 8.86 2.19
N ILE A 26 1.68 8.61 2.92
CA ILE A 26 2.25 9.60 3.85
C ILE A 26 2.72 10.85 3.10
N ALA A 27 3.32 10.70 1.90
CA ALA A 27 3.79 11.83 1.11
C ALA A 27 2.64 12.75 0.67
N ILE A 28 1.53 12.19 0.19
CA ILE A 28 0.34 12.96 -0.22
C ILE A 28 -0.28 13.66 0.99
N GLY A 29 -0.50 12.93 2.09
CA GLY A 29 -1.05 13.50 3.33
C GLY A 29 -0.14 14.59 3.90
N GLY A 30 1.18 14.39 3.86
CA GLY A 30 2.17 15.38 4.28
C GLY A 30 2.17 16.64 3.41
N TRP A 31 2.00 16.50 2.10
CA TRP A 31 1.85 17.63 1.20
C TRP A 31 0.57 18.42 1.51
N CYS A 32 -0.56 17.74 1.73
CA CYS A 32 -1.81 18.38 2.13
C CYS A 32 -1.67 19.13 3.46
N ALA A 33 -1.02 18.52 4.46
CA ALA A 33 -0.80 19.12 5.77
C ALA A 33 0.13 20.34 5.76
N THR A 34 1.05 20.42 4.80
CA THR A 34 1.98 21.55 4.66
C THR A 34 1.46 22.65 3.74
N ASN A 35 0.51 22.34 2.85
CA ASN A 35 -0.06 23.28 1.88
C ASN A 35 -1.52 23.66 2.16
N TYR A 36 -2.06 23.36 3.35
CA TYR A 36 -3.47 23.64 3.69
C TYR A 36 -3.89 25.10 3.52
N LYS A 37 -2.95 26.05 3.57
CA LYS A 37 -3.23 27.49 3.44
C LYS A 37 -3.69 27.89 2.04
N ILE A 38 -3.27 27.16 1.00
CA ILE A 38 -3.69 27.41 -0.40
C ILE A 38 -4.95 26.63 -0.78
N PHE A 39 -5.64 26.03 0.19
CA PHE A 39 -6.78 25.16 -0.05
C PHE A 39 -7.87 25.83 -0.89
N GLN A 40 -8.22 27.08 -0.59
CA GLN A 40 -9.28 27.80 -1.30
C GLN A 40 -8.95 28.02 -2.78
N ASP A 41 -7.67 28.27 -3.10
CA ASP A 41 -7.21 28.49 -4.47
C ASP A 41 -6.99 27.19 -5.25
N THR A 42 -6.89 26.05 -4.55
CA THR A 42 -6.51 24.75 -5.12
C THR A 42 -7.43 23.59 -4.73
N ILE A 43 -8.71 23.88 -4.50
CA ILE A 43 -9.73 22.88 -4.13
C ILE A 43 -9.69 21.60 -5.01
N PRO A 44 -9.60 21.68 -6.36
CA PRO A 44 -9.56 20.48 -7.19
C PRO A 44 -8.37 19.55 -6.88
N LEU A 45 -7.23 20.11 -6.49
CA LEU A 45 -6.02 19.34 -6.17
C LEU A 45 -6.18 18.60 -4.85
N PHE A 46 -6.82 19.21 -3.84
CA PHE A 46 -7.13 18.55 -2.57
C PHE A 46 -8.19 17.45 -2.74
N VAL A 47 -9.19 17.65 -3.59
CA VAL A 47 -10.17 16.59 -3.92
C VAL A 47 -9.47 15.40 -4.59
N LEU A 48 -8.56 15.66 -5.52
CA LEU A 48 -7.77 14.61 -6.18
C LEU A 48 -6.84 13.89 -5.19
N ALA A 49 -6.21 14.63 -4.27
CA ALA A 49 -5.39 14.05 -3.21
C ALA A 49 -6.20 13.12 -2.29
N ALA A 50 -7.39 13.56 -1.86
CA ALA A 50 -8.28 12.73 -1.05
C ALA A 50 -8.72 11.45 -1.80
N PHE A 51 -9.04 11.56 -3.09
CA PHE A 51 -9.38 10.41 -3.92
C PHE A 51 -8.19 9.44 -4.06
N ALA A 52 -6.98 9.97 -4.28
CA ALA A 52 -5.76 9.17 -4.34
C ALA A 52 -5.49 8.44 -3.00
N GLU A 53 -5.71 9.10 -1.86
CA GLU A 53 -5.58 8.48 -0.55
C GLU A 53 -6.57 7.32 -0.33
N ILE A 54 -7.83 7.46 -0.77
CA ILE A 54 -8.82 6.37 -0.70
C ILE A 54 -8.38 5.16 -1.53
N ILE A 55 -7.84 5.40 -2.74
CA ILE A 55 -7.30 4.33 -3.60
C ILE A 55 -6.11 3.67 -2.91
N LEU A 56 -5.18 4.44 -2.36
CA LEU A 56 -4.00 3.92 -1.67
C LEU A 56 -4.40 3.08 -0.44
N LEU A 57 -5.36 3.53 0.37
CA LEU A 57 -5.89 2.74 1.49
C LEU A 57 -6.48 1.41 1.02
N SER A 58 -7.21 1.42 -0.10
CA SER A 58 -7.77 0.21 -0.72
C SER A 58 -6.66 -0.75 -1.17
N LEU A 59 -5.60 -0.24 -1.80
CA LEU A 59 -4.44 -1.02 -2.25
C LEU A 59 -3.62 -1.58 -1.07
N ILE A 60 -3.44 -0.80 0.00
CA ILE A 60 -2.77 -1.24 1.23
C ILE A 60 -3.57 -2.40 1.86
N LYS A 61 -4.89 -2.24 2.01
CA LYS A 61 -5.77 -3.29 2.54
C LYS A 61 -5.74 -4.56 1.69
N TYR A 62 -5.80 -4.41 0.37
CA TYR A 62 -5.75 -5.52 -0.58
C TYR A 62 -4.41 -6.27 -0.50
N THR A 63 -3.29 -5.54 -0.58
CA THR A 63 -1.94 -6.10 -0.53
C THR A 63 -1.69 -6.82 0.80
N ASN A 64 -2.10 -6.21 1.92
CA ASN A 64 -2.00 -6.84 3.24
C ASN A 64 -2.82 -8.15 3.32
N SER A 65 -3.99 -8.18 2.70
CA SER A 65 -4.82 -9.39 2.64
C SER A 65 -4.14 -10.50 1.82
N LYS A 66 -3.51 -10.16 0.69
CA LYS A 66 -2.72 -11.11 -0.11
C LYS A 66 -1.49 -11.62 0.63
N ILE A 67 -0.79 -10.75 1.36
CA ILE A 67 0.34 -11.14 2.22
C ILE A 67 -0.10 -12.18 3.26
N LYS A 68 -1.23 -11.97 3.94
CA LYS A 68 -1.76 -12.95 4.91
C LYS A 68 -2.08 -14.30 4.27
N LEU A 69 -2.60 -14.32 3.05
CA LEU A 69 -2.85 -15.56 2.31
C LEU A 69 -1.55 -16.30 1.98
N ILE A 70 -0.54 -15.60 1.48
CA ILE A 70 0.77 -16.22 1.17
C ILE A 70 1.45 -16.72 2.45
N LEU A 71 1.35 -16.00 3.57
CA LEU A 71 1.88 -16.47 4.85
C LEU A 71 1.21 -17.77 5.32
N LYS A 72 -0.10 -17.92 5.07
CA LYS A 72 -0.82 -19.17 5.35
C LYS A 72 -0.33 -20.30 4.43
N GLU A 73 -0.17 -20.04 3.14
CA GLU A 73 0.38 -20.99 2.16
C GLU A 73 1.78 -21.48 2.57
N ILE A 74 2.69 -20.56 2.93
CA ILE A 74 4.04 -20.90 3.41
C ILE A 74 4.00 -21.78 4.66
N ARG A 75 3.09 -21.50 5.59
CA ARG A 75 2.93 -22.29 6.83
C ARG A 75 2.45 -23.71 6.51
N ASP A 76 1.51 -23.85 5.59
CA ASP A 76 0.94 -25.14 5.22
C ASP A 76 1.94 -25.98 4.40
N LEU A 77 2.80 -25.34 3.59
CA LEU A 77 3.91 -26.00 2.86
C LEU A 77 5.09 -26.43 3.75
N LYS A 78 5.18 -25.91 4.98
CA LYS A 78 6.24 -26.26 5.95
C LYS A 78 5.85 -27.46 6.83
N LYS A 79 4.56 -27.79 6.89
CA LYS A 79 4.05 -29.02 7.50
C LYS A 79 4.25 -30.20 6.57
#